data_AF-A0A960SSY1-F1
#
_entry.id   AF-A0A960SSY1-F1
#
_cell.length_a   1.000
_cell.length_b   1.000
_cell.length_c   1.000
_cell.angle_alpha   90.00
_cell.angle_beta   90.00
_cell.angle_gamma   90.00
#
_symmetry.space_group_name_H-M   'P 1'
#
loop_
_entity.id
_entity.type
_entity.pdbx_description
1 polymer ?
#
loop_
_entity_poly.entity_id
_entity_poly.type
_entity_poly.pdbx_seq_one_letter_code
_entity_poly.pdbx_strand_id
1 'polypeptide(L)'
;MKDTGCNYNRTSALIASATLTLAALSTPANAWVVPTDMSGEGRLGLTAAGEIMDAGSDEASLAFQKEVLPDLTAFLNTQLSEYQKVDPSTMLLDSSQLELKNASDVRVYFVGEGASYHNTLGYTTDGSGTPKSETASVIFPDASTSVSTFDLTDFVKRTGNAPLAPGDFVDLGTLDAGTLLDFFL
;
A
#
# COMPACT_ATOMS: atom_id res chain seq x y z
N MET A 1 21.58 -73.23 -38.54
CA MET A 1 21.04 -73.53 -37.20
C MET A 1 20.86 -72.21 -36.46
N LYS A 2 19.60 -71.97 -36.01
CA LYS A 2 19.07 -70.85 -35.19
C LYS A 2 18.94 -69.51 -35.93
N ASP A 3 17.75 -69.07 -36.34
CA ASP A 3 16.65 -68.45 -35.53
C ASP A 3 17.19 -67.36 -34.61
N THR A 4 16.74 -66.11 -34.53
CA THR A 4 15.38 -65.50 -34.58
C THR A 4 15.69 -63.97 -34.48
N GLY A 5 15.02 -63.00 -35.11
CA GLY A 5 13.61 -62.64 -35.00
C GLY A 5 13.45 -61.10 -34.93
N CYS A 6 12.27 -60.64 -35.34
CA CYS A 6 11.60 -59.35 -35.06
C CYS A 6 12.06 -58.02 -35.70
N ASN A 7 11.25 -57.63 -36.69
CA ASN A 7 10.72 -56.28 -36.96
C ASN A 7 10.42 -55.45 -35.69
N TYR A 8 10.60 -54.13 -35.74
CA TYR A 8 9.50 -53.14 -35.58
C TYR A 8 9.94 -51.72 -35.92
N ASN A 9 9.22 -51.10 -36.87
CA ASN A 9 9.16 -49.67 -37.16
C ASN A 9 8.75 -48.86 -35.93
N ARG A 10 9.46 -47.77 -35.56
CA ARG A 10 8.89 -46.65 -34.77
C ARG A 10 9.57 -45.30 -35.07
N THR A 11 8.87 -44.49 -35.85
CA THR A 11 8.57 -43.06 -35.63
C THR A 11 9.45 -42.28 -34.64
N SER A 12 10.19 -41.30 -35.18
CA SER A 12 10.78 -40.20 -34.42
C SER A 12 9.68 -39.31 -33.84
N ALA A 13 9.48 -39.38 -32.52
CA ALA A 13 8.69 -38.40 -31.79
C ALA A 13 9.64 -37.29 -31.31
N LEU A 14 9.45 -36.08 -31.84
CA LEU A 14 10.05 -34.85 -31.32
C LEU A 14 9.44 -34.60 -29.92
N ILE A 15 10.23 -34.74 -28.86
CA ILE A 15 9.81 -34.32 -27.52
C ILE A 15 10.09 -32.82 -27.44
N ALA A 16 9.04 -32.01 -27.57
CA ALA A 16 9.08 -30.61 -27.20
C ALA A 16 9.09 -30.52 -25.67
N SER A 17 10.24 -30.20 -25.07
CA SER A 17 10.33 -29.82 -23.67
C SER A 17 9.69 -28.45 -23.49
N ALA A 18 8.44 -28.44 -23.01
CA ALA A 18 7.83 -27.24 -22.45
C ALA A 18 8.35 -27.08 -21.01
N THR A 19 9.35 -26.21 -20.83
CA THR A 19 9.75 -25.73 -19.50
C THR A 19 8.63 -24.83 -18.97
N LEU A 20 7.88 -25.33 -17.99
CA LEU A 20 6.96 -24.56 -17.19
C LEU A 20 7.78 -23.78 -16.14
N THR A 21 8.10 -22.53 -16.44
CA THR A 21 8.69 -21.60 -15.46
C THR A 21 7.60 -21.21 -14.47
N LEU A 22 7.60 -21.85 -13.31
CA LEU A 22 6.78 -21.43 -12.18
C LEU A 22 7.42 -20.17 -11.58
N ALA A 23 6.92 -18.99 -11.96
CA ALA A 23 7.24 -17.76 -11.25
C ALA A 23 6.53 -17.83 -9.89
N ALA A 24 7.26 -18.26 -8.87
CA ALA A 24 6.80 -18.11 -7.50
C ALA A 24 6.82 -16.62 -7.18
N LEU A 25 5.65 -15.98 -7.11
CA LEU A 25 5.48 -14.71 -6.42
C LEU A 25 5.82 -14.98 -4.96
N SER A 26 7.02 -14.58 -4.54
CA SER A 26 7.41 -14.63 -3.14
C SER A 26 6.58 -13.60 -2.38
N THR A 27 5.62 -14.05 -1.58
CA THR A 27 5.02 -13.19 -0.56
C THR A 27 6.10 -12.84 0.47
N PRO A 28 6.29 -11.56 0.83
CA PRO A 28 7.24 -11.19 1.85
C PRO A 28 6.83 -11.82 3.19
N ALA A 29 7.79 -12.52 3.83
CA ALA A 29 7.56 -13.38 5.00
C ALA A 29 7.21 -12.62 6.31
N ASN A 30 6.88 -11.33 6.24
CA ASN A 30 6.61 -10.47 7.38
C ASN A 30 5.30 -9.66 7.25
N ALA A 31 4.37 -10.05 6.37
CA ALA A 31 3.05 -9.44 6.35
C ALA A 31 2.29 -9.81 7.63
N TRP A 32 1.98 -8.84 8.47
CA TRP A 32 1.04 -9.05 9.57
C TRP A 32 -0.33 -9.37 8.96
N VAL A 33 -0.85 -10.57 9.27
CA VAL A 33 -2.22 -10.94 8.91
C VAL A 33 -3.15 -10.02 9.70
N VAL A 34 -3.74 -9.09 8.97
CA VAL A 34 -4.71 -8.12 9.46
C VAL A 34 -5.84 -8.87 10.19
N PRO A 35 -6.22 -8.49 11.43
CA PRO A 35 -7.39 -8.99 12.11
C PRO A 35 -8.59 -8.89 11.19
N THR A 36 -9.47 -9.89 11.27
CA THR A 36 -10.61 -10.09 10.38
C THR A 36 -11.63 -8.92 10.30
N ASP A 37 -11.41 -7.81 11.02
CA ASP A 37 -12.17 -6.57 10.85
C ASP A 37 -11.55 -5.57 9.85
N MET A 38 -10.35 -5.84 9.31
CA MET A 38 -9.75 -5.01 8.25
C MET A 38 -9.25 -5.75 7.01
N SER A 39 -9.57 -7.04 6.89
CA SER A 39 -9.48 -7.82 5.64
C SER A 39 -10.82 -7.94 4.89
N GLY A 40 -11.86 -7.28 5.39
CA GLY A 40 -13.17 -7.15 4.75
C GLY A 40 -13.42 -5.71 4.35
N GLU A 41 -14.52 -5.49 3.62
CA GLU A 41 -15.11 -4.17 3.44
C GLU A 41 -14.85 -3.32 4.67
N GLY A 42 -14.03 -2.25 4.56
CA GLY A 42 -13.75 -1.38 5.70
C GLY A 42 -15.07 -0.84 6.28
N ARG A 43 -15.03 0.08 7.27
CA ARG A 43 -16.27 0.71 7.79
C ARG A 43 -17.14 1.35 6.69
N LEU A 44 -16.57 1.53 5.49
CA LEU A 44 -17.16 2.09 4.29
C LEU A 44 -17.66 1.07 3.24
N GLY A 45 -17.56 -0.25 3.45
CA GLY A 45 -18.03 -1.19 2.43
C GLY A 45 -17.01 -1.50 1.32
N LEU A 46 -15.76 -1.06 1.46
CA LEU A 46 -14.77 -1.00 0.35
C LEU A 46 -13.60 -1.96 0.56
N THR A 47 -13.09 -2.51 -0.55
CA THR A 47 -11.93 -3.41 -0.56
C THR A 47 -10.63 -2.65 -0.29
N ALA A 48 -9.70 -3.31 0.42
CA ALA A 48 -8.35 -2.80 0.60
C ALA A 48 -7.57 -2.81 -0.73
N ALA A 49 -6.81 -1.75 -0.97
CA ALA A 49 -6.02 -1.55 -2.19
C ALA A 49 -4.80 -2.47 -2.27
N GLY A 50 -4.30 -2.92 -1.11
CA GLY A 50 -3.14 -3.79 -1.00
C GLY A 50 -2.90 -4.21 0.44
N GLU A 51 -1.85 -4.99 0.64
CA GLU A 51 -1.39 -5.35 1.99
C GLU A 51 -0.70 -4.15 2.64
N ILE A 52 -0.95 -3.96 3.93
CA ILE A 52 -0.21 -2.98 4.73
C ILE A 52 1.13 -3.60 5.12
N MET A 53 2.19 -2.95 4.67
CA MET A 53 3.57 -3.37 4.86
C MET A 53 4.22 -2.60 5.99
N ASP A 54 5.09 -3.28 6.73
CA ASP A 54 5.82 -2.70 7.85
C ASP A 54 6.83 -1.63 7.39
N ALA A 55 6.92 -0.57 8.17
CA ALA A 55 7.99 0.41 8.09
C ALA A 55 9.39 -0.24 7.97
N GLY A 56 10.13 0.12 6.92
CA GLY A 56 11.50 -0.38 6.68
C GLY A 56 11.58 -1.84 6.23
N SER A 57 10.46 -2.46 5.86
CA SER A 57 10.42 -3.85 5.36
C SER A 57 11.06 -4.05 3.99
N ASP A 58 11.31 -2.97 3.25
CA ASP A 58 12.05 -2.97 1.98
C ASP A 58 13.02 -1.77 1.88
N GLU A 59 13.80 -1.71 0.80
CA GLU A 59 14.81 -0.67 0.61
C GLU A 59 14.21 0.74 0.51
N ALA A 60 13.10 0.89 -0.22
CA ALA A 60 12.46 2.18 -0.41
C ALA A 60 11.82 2.71 0.88
N SER A 61 11.16 1.84 1.65
CA SER A 61 10.63 2.18 2.98
C SER A 61 11.75 2.45 3.98
N LEU A 62 12.87 1.74 3.92
CA LEU A 62 14.02 2.04 4.76
C LEU A 62 14.62 3.40 4.44
N ALA A 63 14.69 3.77 3.16
CA ALA A 63 15.12 5.09 2.72
C ALA A 63 14.13 6.17 3.20
N PHE A 64 12.83 5.97 3.00
CA PHE A 64 11.79 6.87 3.50
C PHE A 64 11.93 7.13 5.00
N GLN A 65 12.08 6.08 5.81
CA GLN A 65 12.23 6.21 7.27
C GLN A 65 13.45 7.02 7.70
N LYS A 66 14.54 6.95 6.94
CA LYS A 66 15.80 7.62 7.30
C LYS A 66 15.91 9.02 6.73
N GLU A 67 15.38 9.23 5.54
CA GLU A 67 15.69 10.41 4.71
C GLU A 67 14.50 11.35 4.54
N VAL A 68 13.26 10.86 4.67
CA VAL A 68 12.05 11.64 4.38
C VAL A 68 11.20 11.85 5.63
N LEU A 69 10.89 10.77 6.37
CA LEU A 69 10.00 10.83 7.52
C LEU A 69 10.46 11.85 8.58
N PRO A 70 11.75 11.95 8.97
CA PRO A 70 12.17 12.91 9.99
C PRO A 70 11.89 14.37 9.60
N ASP A 71 12.19 14.75 8.35
CA ASP A 71 11.98 16.11 7.84
C ASP A 71 10.49 16.42 7.67
N LEU A 72 9.72 15.44 7.19
CA LEU A 72 8.27 15.57 7.05
C LEU A 72 7.61 15.74 8.42
N THR A 73 7.99 14.95 9.41
CA THR A 73 7.51 15.10 10.78
C THR A 73 7.91 16.44 11.37
N ALA A 74 9.15 16.90 11.18
CA ALA A 74 9.57 18.22 11.65
C ALA A 74 8.74 19.35 11.01
N PHE A 75 8.40 19.22 9.72
CA PHE A 75 7.51 20.15 9.02
C PHE A 75 6.10 20.13 9.62
N LEU A 76 5.49 18.94 9.77
CA LEU A 76 4.15 18.79 10.36
C LEU A 76 4.11 19.36 11.79
N ASN A 77 5.15 19.13 12.59
CA ASN A 77 5.25 19.66 13.95
C ASN A 77 5.39 21.19 13.99
N THR A 78 5.90 21.80 12.91
CA THR A 78 6.03 23.25 12.83
C THR A 78 4.73 23.89 12.32
N GLN A 79 4.07 23.25 11.35
CA GLN A 79 2.95 23.84 10.62
C GLN A 79 1.57 23.42 11.16
N LEU A 80 1.48 22.23 11.75
CA LEU A 80 0.24 21.58 12.18
C LEU A 80 0.25 21.19 13.67
N SER A 81 1.14 21.76 14.49
CA SER A 81 1.12 21.48 15.93
C SER A 81 -0.25 21.77 16.54
N GLU A 82 -0.62 21.00 17.56
CA GLU A 82 -1.78 21.31 18.38
C GLU A 82 -1.79 22.80 18.76
N TYR A 83 -2.97 23.42 18.75
CA TYR A 83 -3.20 24.86 19.00
C TYR A 83 -2.76 25.85 17.90
N GLN A 84 -2.14 25.41 16.81
CA GLN A 84 -1.96 26.27 15.63
C GLN A 84 -3.27 26.34 14.84
N LYS A 85 -3.72 27.57 14.54
CA LYS A 85 -4.83 27.76 13.63
C LYS A 85 -4.34 27.47 12.22
N VAL A 86 -4.65 26.27 11.74
CA VAL A 86 -4.45 25.91 10.34
C VAL A 86 -5.41 26.74 9.48
N ASP A 87 -4.87 27.43 8.47
CA ASP A 87 -5.70 27.98 7.39
C ASP A 87 -5.92 26.85 6.36
N PRO A 88 -7.12 26.26 6.28
CA PRO A 88 -7.38 25.15 5.38
C PRO A 88 -7.09 25.54 3.93
N SER A 89 -7.30 26.81 3.55
CA SER A 89 -7.07 27.26 2.17
C SER A 89 -5.61 27.16 1.72
N THR A 90 -4.67 27.03 2.66
CA THR A 90 -3.23 26.90 2.40
C THR A 90 -2.72 25.46 2.45
N MET A 91 -3.55 24.53 2.91
CA MET A 91 -3.18 23.14 3.17
C MET A 91 -4.13 22.12 2.55
N LEU A 92 -5.18 22.59 1.87
CA LEU A 92 -5.98 21.74 1.00
C LEU A 92 -5.14 21.29 -0.18
N LEU A 93 -5.17 19.98 -0.43
CA LEU A 93 -4.59 19.36 -1.59
C LEU A 93 -5.35 19.88 -2.83
N ASP A 94 -4.64 20.48 -3.77
CA ASP A 94 -5.22 20.81 -5.07
C ASP A 94 -5.30 19.53 -5.90
N SER A 95 -6.48 18.92 -5.97
CA SER A 95 -6.68 17.66 -6.70
C SER A 95 -6.40 17.79 -8.21
N SER A 96 -6.39 19.01 -8.77
CA SER A 96 -5.95 19.23 -10.15
C SER A 96 -4.44 19.02 -10.36
N GLN A 97 -3.66 19.04 -9.27
CA GLN A 97 -2.23 18.73 -9.29
C GLN A 97 -1.93 17.25 -9.05
N LEU A 98 -2.95 16.42 -8.80
CA LEU A 98 -2.83 14.99 -8.55
C LEU A 98 -3.12 14.13 -9.79
N GLU A 99 -2.78 14.65 -10.97
CA GLU A 99 -2.77 13.88 -12.21
C GLU A 99 -1.40 13.24 -12.44
N LEU A 100 -1.37 11.92 -12.61
CA LEU A 100 -0.15 11.22 -12.99
C LEU A 100 0.20 11.52 -14.44
N LYS A 101 1.25 12.30 -14.67
CA LYS A 101 1.72 12.62 -16.03
C LYS A 101 2.28 11.42 -16.79
N ASN A 102 2.78 10.42 -16.06
CA ASN A 102 3.33 9.19 -16.60
C ASN A 102 2.79 8.02 -15.79
N ALA A 103 2.70 6.84 -16.41
CA ALA A 103 2.46 5.62 -15.67
C ALA A 103 3.56 5.43 -14.63
N SER A 104 3.18 5.22 -13.38
CA SER A 104 4.10 5.25 -12.23
C SER A 104 3.68 4.22 -11.19
N ASP A 105 4.65 3.60 -10.54
CA ASP A 105 4.41 2.82 -9.33
C ASP A 105 4.09 3.78 -8.18
N VAL A 106 2.95 3.58 -7.54
CA VAL A 106 2.46 4.46 -6.48
C VAL A 106 2.47 3.74 -5.15
N ARG A 107 3.07 4.38 -4.15
CA ARG A 107 3.14 3.92 -2.77
C ARG A 107 2.63 5.02 -1.84
N VAL A 108 1.87 4.63 -0.83
CA VAL A 108 1.36 5.53 0.20
C VAL A 108 1.96 5.14 1.54
N TYR A 109 2.63 6.10 2.20
CA TYR A 109 3.18 5.94 3.53
C TYR A 109 2.25 6.58 4.57
N PHE A 110 1.97 5.85 5.65
CA PHE A 110 1.36 6.40 6.85
C PHE A 110 2.40 7.21 7.61
N VAL A 111 2.12 8.49 7.87
CA VAL A 111 3.05 9.38 8.61
C VAL A 111 2.60 9.56 10.05
N GLY A 112 1.29 9.60 10.28
CA GLY A 112 0.69 9.81 11.58
C GLY A 112 -0.71 10.39 11.46
N GLU A 113 -1.34 10.57 12.61
CA GLU A 113 -2.69 11.13 12.76
C GLU A 113 -2.73 12.09 13.96
N GLY A 114 -3.81 12.85 14.09
CA GLY A 114 -4.01 13.81 15.19
C GLY A 114 -5.46 13.91 15.68
N ALA A 115 -6.30 12.93 15.36
CA ALA A 115 -7.70 12.84 15.73
C ALA A 115 -7.91 11.82 16.84
N SER A 116 -8.76 12.13 17.83
CA SER A 116 -9.11 11.16 18.89
C SER A 116 -10.11 10.08 18.44
N TYR A 117 -10.28 9.87 17.12
CA TYR A 117 -11.25 8.95 16.52
C TYR A 117 -10.62 8.20 15.35
N HIS A 118 -11.11 6.97 15.13
CA HIS A 118 -10.61 6.08 14.08
C HIS A 118 -11.11 6.51 12.71
N ASN A 119 -10.18 6.76 11.79
CA ASN A 119 -10.46 7.13 10.40
C ASN A 119 -10.13 5.99 9.45
N THR A 120 -10.87 5.91 8.35
CA THR A 120 -10.51 5.05 7.22
C THR A 120 -9.95 5.94 6.12
N LEU A 121 -8.69 5.77 5.72
CA LEU A 121 -8.14 6.49 4.57
C LEU A 121 -8.39 5.67 3.31
N GLY A 122 -9.04 6.27 2.32
CA GLY A 122 -9.19 5.71 0.99
C GLY A 122 -8.88 6.71 -0.12
N TYR A 123 -8.94 6.23 -1.35
CA TYR A 123 -8.65 7.00 -2.55
C TYR A 123 -9.54 6.59 -3.71
N THR A 124 -9.56 7.45 -4.73
CA THR A 124 -10.21 7.25 -6.02
C THR A 124 -9.21 7.53 -7.14
N THR A 125 -9.37 6.90 -8.30
CA THR A 125 -8.53 7.12 -9.49
C THR A 125 -9.22 7.95 -10.58
N ASP A 126 -10.43 8.43 -10.31
CA ASP A 126 -11.22 9.33 -11.15
C ASP A 126 -11.25 10.79 -10.65
N GLY A 127 -10.50 11.11 -9.60
CA GLY A 127 -10.44 12.44 -8.99
C GLY A 127 -11.69 12.85 -8.21
N SER A 128 -12.59 11.91 -7.88
CA SER A 128 -13.86 12.24 -7.22
C SER A 128 -13.76 12.42 -5.70
N GLY A 129 -12.75 11.82 -5.06
CA GLY A 129 -12.50 11.95 -3.62
C GLY A 129 -13.68 11.47 -2.78
N THR A 130 -14.45 10.49 -3.28
CA THR A 130 -15.66 10.02 -2.59
C THR A 130 -15.71 8.49 -2.49
N PRO A 131 -16.10 7.93 -1.34
CA PRO A 131 -16.24 6.48 -1.18
C PRO A 131 -17.39 5.88 -2.01
N LYS A 132 -18.19 6.71 -2.70
CA LYS A 132 -19.25 6.26 -3.60
C LYS A 132 -18.78 6.03 -5.04
N SER A 133 -17.54 6.37 -5.38
CA SER A 133 -16.99 6.15 -6.71
C SER A 133 -16.80 4.66 -6.98
N GLU A 134 -16.97 4.26 -8.24
CA GLU A 134 -16.66 2.92 -8.72
C GLU A 134 -15.14 2.62 -8.65
N THR A 135 -14.31 3.66 -8.59
CA THR A 135 -12.85 3.55 -8.45
C THR A 135 -12.36 3.60 -7.00
N ALA A 136 -13.29 3.71 -6.03
CA ALA A 136 -12.93 3.86 -4.64
C ALA A 136 -12.28 2.59 -4.08
N SER A 137 -11.18 2.75 -3.34
CA SER A 137 -10.53 1.67 -2.59
C SER A 137 -9.91 2.20 -1.30
N VAL A 138 -9.70 1.30 -0.34
CA VAL A 138 -9.19 1.65 1.00
C VAL A 138 -7.69 1.44 1.08
N ILE A 139 -6.97 2.46 1.53
CA ILE A 139 -5.53 2.37 1.80
C ILE A 139 -5.32 1.86 3.23
N PHE A 140 -5.88 2.57 4.21
CA PHE A 140 -5.80 2.21 5.62
C PHE A 140 -7.21 2.11 6.19
N PRO A 141 -7.72 0.89 6.46
CA PRO A 141 -9.06 0.73 7.03
C PRO A 141 -9.19 1.35 8.44
N ASP A 142 -8.10 1.36 9.21
CA ASP A 142 -7.96 2.08 10.47
C ASP A 142 -6.60 2.82 10.47
N ALA A 143 -6.67 4.12 10.25
CA ALA A 143 -5.52 5.03 10.21
C ALA A 143 -5.12 5.53 11.61
N SER A 144 -5.18 4.65 12.62
CA SER A 144 -4.88 4.97 14.01
C SER A 144 -3.50 4.46 14.45
N THR A 145 -2.83 5.22 15.31
CA THR A 145 -1.54 4.85 15.88
C THR A 145 -1.47 5.18 17.36
N SER A 146 -0.55 4.53 18.09
CA SER A 146 -0.33 4.79 19.51
C SER A 146 0.74 5.85 19.77
N VAL A 147 1.44 6.28 18.72
CA VAL A 147 2.46 7.31 18.80
C VAL A 147 1.94 8.62 18.26
N SER A 148 2.35 9.71 18.89
CA SER A 148 2.04 11.03 18.36
C SER A 148 2.86 11.30 17.10
N THR A 149 2.24 11.89 16.08
CA THR A 149 2.97 12.45 14.93
C THR A 149 4.02 13.47 15.39
N PHE A 150 3.84 14.06 16.58
CA PHE A 150 4.74 15.06 17.18
C PHE A 150 5.95 14.48 17.90
N ASP A 151 5.97 13.17 18.20
CA ASP A 151 7.08 12.51 18.89
C ASP A 151 7.29 11.07 18.38
N LEU A 152 8.20 10.93 17.42
CA LEU A 152 8.59 9.63 16.87
C LEU A 152 9.59 8.86 17.75
N THR A 153 9.96 9.40 18.93
CA THR A 153 10.89 8.72 19.83
C THR A 153 10.20 7.67 20.70
N ASP A 154 8.87 7.69 20.72
CA ASP A 154 8.07 6.70 21.42
C ASP A 154 8.13 5.31 20.77
N PHE A 155 8.18 4.29 21.62
CA PHE A 155 8.07 2.91 21.17
C PHE A 155 6.66 2.66 20.62
N VAL A 156 6.55 2.38 19.32
CA VAL A 156 5.26 2.09 18.70
C VAL A 156 4.71 0.76 19.24
N LYS A 157 3.60 0.83 19.97
CA LYS A 157 2.85 -0.35 20.40
C LYS A 157 1.62 -0.51 19.52
N ARG A 158 1.71 -1.40 18.54
CA ARG A 158 0.55 -1.76 17.72
C ARG A 158 -0.47 -2.54 18.53
N THR A 159 -1.74 -2.17 18.38
CA THR A 159 -2.89 -2.86 18.99
C THR A 159 -4.03 -2.92 17.98
N GLY A 160 -5.09 -3.68 18.28
CA GLY A 160 -6.28 -3.68 17.43
C GLY A 160 -6.92 -2.29 17.25
N ASN A 161 -6.71 -1.35 18.19
CA ASN A 161 -7.23 0.01 18.11
C ASN A 161 -6.19 1.04 17.65
N ALA A 162 -4.97 0.60 17.37
CA ALA A 162 -3.88 1.47 16.92
C ALA A 162 -2.93 0.60 16.09
N PRO A 163 -3.35 0.15 14.91
CA PRO A 163 -2.62 -0.86 14.17
C PRO A 163 -1.40 -0.31 13.42
N LEU A 164 -1.34 0.99 13.14
CA LEU A 164 -0.29 1.56 12.30
C LEU A 164 0.89 2.14 13.09
N ALA A 165 2.06 2.10 12.47
CA ALA A 165 3.27 2.80 12.85
C ALA A 165 3.65 3.82 11.76
N PRO A 166 4.20 4.99 12.11
CA PRO A 166 4.80 5.90 11.12
C PRO A 166 5.82 5.18 10.23
N GLY A 167 5.62 5.28 8.92
CA GLY A 167 6.39 4.61 7.88
C GLY A 167 5.78 3.32 7.34
N ASP A 168 4.72 2.80 7.95
CA ASP A 168 3.93 1.72 7.35
C ASP A 168 3.37 2.18 6.02
N PHE A 169 3.22 1.26 5.06
CA PHE A 169 2.86 1.66 3.70
C PHE A 169 1.99 0.64 2.98
N VAL A 170 1.35 1.10 1.91
CA VAL A 170 0.64 0.25 0.95
C VAL A 170 1.14 0.59 -0.44
N ASP A 171 1.47 -0.44 -1.21
CA ASP A 171 1.71 -0.33 -2.65
C ASP A 171 0.37 -0.38 -3.39
N LEU A 172 0.05 0.68 -4.14
CA LEU A 172 -1.14 0.74 -5.00
C LEU A 172 -0.86 0.14 -6.39
N GLY A 173 0.37 -0.29 -6.63
CA GLY A 173 0.85 -0.79 -7.92
C GLY A 173 1.11 0.32 -8.93
N THR A 174 1.26 -0.08 -10.20
CA THR A 174 1.41 0.86 -11.31
C THR A 174 0.05 1.47 -11.65
N LEU A 175 -0.05 2.79 -11.58
CA LEU A 175 -1.20 3.53 -12.08
C LEU A 175 -0.86 4.17 -13.42
N ASP A 176 -1.83 4.21 -14.34
CA ASP A 176 -1.64 4.71 -15.70
C ASP A 176 -1.47 6.23 -15.74
N ALA A 177 -0.84 6.72 -16.80
CA ALA A 177 -0.81 8.15 -17.10
C ALA A 177 -2.24 8.69 -17.29
N GLY A 178 -2.51 9.89 -16.79
CA GLY A 178 -3.84 10.51 -16.78
C GLY A 178 -4.73 10.07 -15.60
N THR A 179 -4.25 9.17 -14.73
CA THR A 179 -4.96 8.84 -13.49
C THR A 179 -5.08 10.08 -12.61
N LEU A 180 -6.30 10.36 -12.14
CA LEU A 180 -6.61 11.46 -11.22
C LEU A 180 -6.76 10.89 -9.81
N LEU A 181 -5.78 11.13 -8.96
CA LEU A 181 -5.86 10.71 -7.57
C LEU A 181 -6.62 11.74 -6.74
N ASP A 182 -7.51 11.27 -5.88
CA ASP A 182 -8.08 12.06 -4.80
C ASP A 182 -8.40 11.14 -3.61
N PHE A 183 -8.50 11.71 -2.41
CA PHE A 183 -8.53 10.98 -1.14
C PHE A 183 -9.81 11.28 -0.36
N PHE A 184 -10.22 10.32 0.47
CA PHE A 184 -11.34 10.48 1.39
C PHE A 184 -11.03 9.88 2.76
N LEU A 185 -11.76 10.38 3.77
CA LEU A 185 -11.75 9.92 5.17
C LEU A 185 -13.15 9.48 5.60
#